data_AF-A0A537GQS8-F1
#
_entry.id   AF-A0A537GQS8-F1
#
_cell.length_a   1.000
_cell.length_b   1.000
_cell.length_c   1.000
_cell.angle_alpha   90.00
_cell.angle_beta   90.00
_cell.angle_gamma   90.00
#
_symmetry.space_group_name_H-M   'P 1'
#
loop_
_entity.id
_entity.type
_entity.pdbx_description
1 polymer ?
#
loop_
_entity_poly.entity_id
_entity_poly.type
_entity_poly.pdbx_seq_one_letter_code
_entity_poly.pdbx_strand_id
1 'polypeptide(L)'
;MKVQLRKVRAISILALGLMMALAFVPRTASAATVTSTDFQSQSFSKVVDWYDYVRQYAAANGFTPPNSTEHAYIYANYINVGGFQLFSAGLVNVTHNNVNFVTVPLQTFFEHYKTPGGKDVITASSFISLVAFKDNSTTDIYPNSPDRGDEIYASFNLGVNLTAVTGHKMPSPVSTAQTIPLYSADSNHYSWGLKYTNLNAMWWKVNPDPLFPCCIPTTPRGLAQYTELTFNYSLAIDPGSKTATLTASYTVGRITDLWIITPSPGVHMNSTGTYNLDGTLHNSTTVYQYMAAKQLKLSIVLSQKAIIAGATTTNKDDSGASVDNDSSTDVTHTAVNTAASDGERAFRADFGVKPQYNLYNYTKDASEATYATYNVNTRTVNRAGWGGNPVFWFQKAFMGFLPLFVAHVDPGLIQQARTGMVSFTVTDYLYIISYPTWSGYRIVNDPAYTAYYQPASNLGFLTAIFIAVAVSAGIGGVFAFLFRRRRTTGMAMTGTTGPAPNQPPGPVTGPPGPLEWSNYNPFSFPTFR
;
A
#
# COMPACT_ATOMS: atom_id res chain seq x y z
N MET A 1 -11.77 -10.96 -31.05
CA MET A 1 -10.94 -10.93 -29.80
C MET A 1 -11.20 -9.74 -28.87
N LYS A 2 -11.39 -8.49 -29.34
CA LYS A 2 -11.61 -7.30 -28.47
C LYS A 2 -12.88 -7.33 -27.60
N VAL A 3 -13.94 -8.05 -28.00
CA VAL A 3 -15.23 -8.13 -27.28
C VAL A 3 -15.19 -9.11 -26.09
N GLN A 4 -14.43 -10.20 -26.21
CA GLN A 4 -14.21 -11.18 -25.13
C GLN A 4 -13.41 -10.55 -23.98
N LEU A 5 -12.40 -9.73 -24.28
CA LEU A 5 -11.60 -9.01 -23.26
C LEU A 5 -12.42 -7.98 -22.44
N ARG A 6 -13.46 -7.38 -23.02
CA ARG A 6 -14.34 -6.42 -22.31
C ARG A 6 -15.32 -7.12 -21.36
N LYS A 7 -15.89 -8.26 -21.75
CA LYS A 7 -16.79 -9.05 -20.90
C LYS A 7 -16.05 -9.70 -19.72
N VAL A 8 -14.80 -10.11 -19.92
CA VAL A 8 -13.94 -10.73 -18.90
C VAL A 8 -13.45 -9.70 -17.86
N ARG A 9 -13.19 -8.44 -18.24
CA ARG A 9 -12.86 -7.35 -17.30
C ARG A 9 -14.02 -6.96 -16.38
N ALA A 10 -15.27 -7.17 -16.81
CA ALA A 10 -16.44 -6.87 -16.00
C ALA A 10 -16.57 -7.84 -14.80
N ILE A 11 -16.21 -9.11 -14.98
CA ILE A 11 -16.41 -10.18 -13.98
C ILE A 11 -15.45 -10.04 -12.79
N SER A 12 -14.17 -9.71 -13.00
CA SER A 12 -13.22 -9.47 -11.90
C SER A 12 -13.61 -8.28 -11.03
N ILE A 13 -14.18 -7.25 -11.65
CA ILE A 13 -14.62 -6.02 -10.98
C ILE A 13 -16.00 -6.21 -10.34
N LEU A 14 -16.87 -7.03 -10.94
CA LEU A 14 -18.12 -7.49 -10.35
C LEU A 14 -17.87 -8.36 -9.13
N ALA A 15 -16.88 -9.25 -9.14
CA ALA A 15 -16.50 -10.05 -7.98
C ALA A 15 -15.98 -9.16 -6.85
N LEU A 16 -15.08 -8.20 -7.12
CA LEU A 16 -14.66 -7.17 -6.16
C LEU A 16 -15.83 -6.31 -5.64
N GLY A 17 -16.79 -5.98 -6.51
CA GLY A 17 -18.00 -5.24 -6.16
C GLY A 17 -19.00 -6.02 -5.29
N LEU A 18 -19.16 -7.33 -5.55
CA LEU A 18 -20.00 -8.25 -4.79
C LEU A 18 -19.36 -8.58 -3.42
N MET A 19 -18.02 -8.70 -3.38
CA MET A 19 -17.23 -8.95 -2.16
C MET A 19 -17.42 -7.86 -1.10
N MET A 20 -17.74 -6.61 -1.48
CA MET A 20 -17.92 -5.49 -0.54
C MET A 20 -19.36 -5.33 -0.01
N ALA A 21 -20.32 -6.15 -0.41
CA ALA A 21 -21.74 -6.00 -0.03
C ALA A 21 -22.12 -6.63 1.33
N LEU A 22 -21.18 -7.25 2.04
CA LEU A 22 -21.50 -8.23 3.11
C LEU A 22 -20.83 -8.01 4.47
N ALA A 23 -20.22 -6.85 4.70
CA ALA A 23 -19.69 -6.50 6.02
C ALA A 23 -20.77 -5.82 6.89
N PHE A 24 -21.65 -6.61 7.51
CA PHE A 24 -22.66 -6.10 8.45
C PHE A 24 -22.16 -6.15 9.89
N VAL A 25 -21.22 -5.25 10.24
CA VAL A 25 -21.01 -4.85 11.64
C VAL A 25 -20.64 -3.37 11.66
N PRO A 26 -21.52 -2.45 12.09
CA PRO A 26 -21.12 -1.06 12.23
C PRO A 26 -19.96 -0.97 13.22
N ARG A 27 -18.81 -0.47 12.75
CA ARG A 27 -17.68 -0.06 13.60
C ARG A 27 -17.44 1.41 13.40
N THR A 28 -18.06 2.22 14.24
CA THR A 28 -17.72 3.63 14.38
C THR A 28 -16.37 3.71 15.08
N ALA A 29 -15.32 4.10 14.36
CA ALA A 29 -14.11 4.57 15.03
C ALA A 29 -14.40 5.98 15.57
N SER A 30 -13.96 6.28 16.78
CA SER A 30 -13.99 7.66 17.27
C SER A 30 -12.96 8.47 16.50
N ALA A 31 -13.39 9.59 15.92
CA ALA A 31 -12.53 10.51 15.20
C ALA A 31 -12.30 11.78 16.03
N ALA A 32 -11.05 12.18 16.16
CA ALA A 32 -10.68 13.51 16.58
C ALA A 32 -10.59 14.45 15.38
N THR A 33 -10.86 15.73 15.61
CA THR A 33 -10.59 16.78 14.62
C THR A 33 -9.10 17.13 14.62
N VAL A 34 -8.50 17.20 13.43
CA VAL A 34 -7.18 17.83 13.25
C VAL A 34 -7.41 19.31 12.96
N THR A 35 -6.68 20.13 13.68
CA THR A 35 -6.72 21.59 13.58
C THR A 35 -5.35 22.12 13.18
N SER A 36 -5.28 23.36 12.71
CA SER A 36 -4.00 23.95 12.34
C SER A 36 -3.04 24.10 13.51
N THR A 37 -3.58 24.25 14.73
CA THR A 37 -2.82 24.35 15.98
C THR A 37 -2.14 23.04 16.36
N ASP A 38 -2.66 21.88 15.90
CA ASP A 38 -2.00 20.60 16.17
C ASP A 38 -0.61 20.52 15.55
N PHE A 39 -0.39 21.16 14.40
CA PHE A 39 0.93 21.18 13.76
C PHE A 39 1.89 22.23 14.32
N GLN A 40 1.44 23.01 15.30
CA GLN A 40 2.29 23.89 16.10
C GLN A 40 2.85 23.17 17.32
N SER A 41 2.32 22.01 17.69
CA SER A 41 2.88 21.20 18.76
C SER A 41 4.13 20.47 18.30
N GLN A 42 4.97 20.09 19.27
CA GLN A 42 6.13 19.23 19.03
C GLN A 42 5.70 17.86 18.50
N SER A 43 4.56 17.34 18.95
CA SER A 43 3.99 16.11 18.41
C SER A 43 2.48 16.00 18.65
N PHE A 44 1.80 15.19 17.84
CA PHE A 44 0.45 14.73 18.11
C PHE A 44 0.24 13.31 17.56
N SER A 45 -0.77 12.65 18.10
CA SER A 45 -1.23 11.34 17.64
C SER A 45 -2.75 11.26 17.75
N LYS A 46 -3.43 11.04 16.62
CA LYS A 46 -4.89 11.08 16.55
C LYS A 46 -5.41 10.07 15.52
N VAL A 47 -6.55 9.46 15.81
CA VAL A 47 -7.39 8.85 14.77
C VAL A 47 -8.34 9.92 14.27
N VAL A 48 -8.33 10.16 12.96
CA VAL A 48 -9.02 11.30 12.35
C VAL A 48 -9.94 10.78 11.28
N ASP A 49 -11.20 11.24 11.25
CA ASP A 49 -12.03 10.99 10.07
C ASP A 49 -11.63 12.00 9.02
N TRP A 50 -11.02 11.47 7.97
CA TRP A 50 -10.59 12.28 6.87
C TRP A 50 -11.76 12.96 6.16
N TYR A 51 -12.88 12.26 5.99
CA TYR A 51 -14.05 12.78 5.26
C TYR A 51 -14.70 13.98 5.96
N ASP A 52 -14.68 14.04 7.28
CA ASP A 52 -15.13 15.22 8.02
C ASP A 52 -14.37 16.47 7.59
N TYR A 53 -13.04 16.37 7.49
CA TYR A 53 -12.24 17.48 6.99
C TYR A 53 -12.57 17.78 5.53
N VAL A 54 -12.65 16.75 4.67
CA VAL A 54 -12.97 16.93 3.25
C VAL A 54 -14.24 17.77 3.08
N ARG A 55 -15.27 17.41 3.84
CA ARG A 55 -16.58 18.06 3.77
C ARG A 55 -16.47 19.53 4.19
N GLN A 56 -15.70 19.84 5.23
CA GLN A 56 -15.42 21.22 5.64
C GLN A 56 -14.71 22.02 4.53
N TYR A 57 -13.69 21.45 3.89
CA TYR A 57 -12.99 22.14 2.82
C TYR A 57 -13.85 22.36 1.58
N ALA A 58 -14.58 21.33 1.15
CA ALA A 58 -15.44 21.41 -0.01
C ALA A 58 -16.48 22.53 0.16
N ALA A 59 -17.07 22.63 1.36
CA ALA A 59 -17.95 23.73 1.72
C ALA A 59 -17.25 25.10 1.66
N ALA A 60 -16.02 25.21 2.20
CA ALA A 60 -15.26 26.46 2.20
C ALA A 60 -14.84 26.95 0.79
N ASN A 61 -14.79 26.05 -0.20
CA ASN A 61 -14.29 26.36 -1.56
C ASN A 61 -15.35 26.16 -2.66
N GLY A 62 -16.62 25.99 -2.29
CA GLY A 62 -17.72 25.85 -3.26
C GLY A 62 -17.73 24.54 -4.05
N PHE A 63 -17.02 23.51 -3.60
CA PHE A 63 -17.07 22.17 -4.19
C PHE A 63 -18.22 21.35 -3.61
N THR A 64 -18.73 20.38 -4.39
CA THR A 64 -19.71 19.42 -3.86
C THR A 64 -19.04 18.55 -2.78
N PRO A 65 -19.51 18.59 -1.53
CA PRO A 65 -18.94 17.76 -0.48
C PRO A 65 -19.23 16.27 -0.74
N PRO A 66 -18.34 15.36 -0.31
CA PRO A 66 -18.65 13.94 -0.28
C PRO A 66 -19.88 13.66 0.58
N ASN A 67 -20.50 12.51 0.34
CA ASN A 67 -21.63 12.06 1.14
C ASN A 67 -21.23 11.95 2.63
N SER A 68 -22.10 12.41 3.52
CA SER A 68 -21.89 12.41 4.97
C SER A 68 -21.80 11.00 5.56
N THR A 69 -22.19 9.98 4.81
CA THR A 69 -22.15 8.58 5.22
C THR A 69 -20.87 7.85 4.82
N GLU A 70 -19.89 8.58 4.27
CA GLU A 70 -18.57 8.08 3.92
C GLU A 70 -17.57 8.58 4.94
N HIS A 71 -16.74 7.67 5.45
CA HIS A 71 -15.69 7.99 6.41
C HIS A 71 -14.39 7.24 6.06
N ALA A 72 -13.25 7.83 6.40
CA ALA A 72 -11.94 7.19 6.26
C ALA A 72 -11.11 7.58 7.47
N TYR A 73 -10.99 6.64 8.40
CA TYR A 73 -10.30 6.86 9.65
C TYR A 73 -8.81 6.57 9.46
N ILE A 74 -8.00 7.60 9.63
CA ILE A 74 -6.54 7.52 9.52
C ILE A 74 -5.94 7.71 10.91
N TYR A 75 -5.02 6.82 11.28
CA TYR A 75 -4.15 7.04 12.42
C TYR A 75 -2.98 7.93 11.98
N ALA A 76 -3.02 9.19 12.38
CA ALA A 76 -2.06 10.21 12.02
C ALA A 76 -1.13 10.50 13.22
N ASN A 77 0.17 10.45 12.97
CA ASN A 77 1.21 10.80 13.93
C ASN A 77 2.08 11.89 13.32
N TYR A 78 2.38 12.92 14.10
CA TYR A 78 3.22 14.03 13.69
C TYR A 78 4.27 14.30 14.76
N ILE A 79 5.50 14.57 14.32
CA ILE A 79 6.64 14.92 15.16
C ILE A 79 7.35 16.09 14.49
N ASN A 80 7.70 17.12 15.26
CA ASN A 80 8.38 18.33 14.84
C ASN A 80 9.41 18.72 15.88
N VAL A 81 10.68 18.43 15.61
CA VAL A 81 11.78 18.63 16.56
C VAL A 81 12.96 19.23 15.81
N GLY A 82 13.39 20.42 16.23
CA GLY A 82 14.63 21.04 15.73
C GLY A 82 14.67 21.22 14.20
N GLY A 83 13.54 21.47 13.54
CA GLY A 83 13.47 21.61 12.08
C GLY A 83 13.39 20.29 11.30
N PHE A 84 13.40 19.14 11.98
CA PHE A 84 13.02 17.85 11.42
C PHE A 84 11.53 17.59 11.68
N GLN A 85 10.79 17.29 10.62
CA GLN A 85 9.37 17.00 10.66
C GLN A 85 9.12 15.59 10.14
N LEU A 86 8.33 14.81 10.87
CA LEU A 86 7.86 13.49 10.45
C LEU A 86 6.35 13.43 10.54
N PHE A 87 5.71 12.91 9.50
CA PHE A 87 4.29 12.59 9.49
C PHE A 87 4.09 11.13 9.08
N SER A 88 3.35 10.37 9.88
CA SER A 88 2.99 8.98 9.58
C SER A 88 1.48 8.83 9.51
N ALA A 89 1.02 8.14 8.48
CA ALA A 89 -0.38 7.89 8.21
C ALA A 89 -0.63 6.39 7.99
N GLY A 90 -1.49 5.81 8.82
CA GLY A 90 -1.98 4.44 8.69
C GLY A 90 -3.50 4.37 8.56
N LEU A 91 -4.02 3.57 7.64
CA LEU A 91 -5.47 3.40 7.49
C LEU A 91 -6.03 2.54 8.64
N VAL A 92 -6.97 3.07 9.43
CA VAL A 92 -7.68 2.31 10.46
C VAL A 92 -8.84 1.54 9.82
N ASN A 93 -9.76 2.27 9.17
CA ASN A 93 -10.81 1.70 8.34
C ASN A 93 -11.42 2.77 7.42
N VAL A 94 -12.16 2.33 6.41
CA VAL A 94 -13.06 3.16 5.60
C VAL A 94 -14.48 2.67 5.80
N THR A 95 -15.46 3.57 5.92
CA THR A 95 -16.88 3.22 5.98
C THR A 95 -17.66 3.84 4.82
N HIS A 96 -18.71 3.14 4.39
CA HIS A 96 -19.61 3.51 3.31
C HIS A 96 -21.07 3.26 3.71
N ASN A 97 -21.91 4.27 3.51
CA ASN A 97 -23.28 4.34 4.00
C ASN A 97 -23.40 4.07 5.52
N ASN A 98 -22.36 4.39 6.31
CA ASN A 98 -22.27 4.15 7.76
C ASN A 98 -22.38 2.68 8.22
N VAL A 99 -22.49 1.72 7.28
CA VAL A 99 -22.77 0.32 7.61
C VAL A 99 -21.75 -0.65 7.02
N ASN A 100 -21.18 -0.33 5.85
CA ASN A 100 -20.15 -1.16 5.25
C ASN A 100 -18.80 -0.59 5.65
N PHE A 101 -17.91 -1.39 6.20
CA PHE A 101 -16.54 -0.94 6.48
C PHE A 101 -15.52 -1.90 5.89
N VAL A 102 -14.34 -1.36 5.57
CA VAL A 102 -13.21 -2.08 5.03
C VAL A 102 -11.95 -1.60 5.75
N THR A 103 -11.15 -2.53 6.26
CA THR A 103 -9.82 -2.26 6.79
C THR A 103 -8.79 -2.94 5.88
N VAL A 104 -7.87 -2.14 5.34
CA VAL A 104 -6.79 -2.61 4.48
C VAL A 104 -5.47 -2.10 5.02
N PRO A 105 -4.40 -2.90 5.10
CA PRO A 105 -3.09 -2.41 5.48
C PRO A 105 -2.57 -1.37 4.50
N LEU A 106 -2.53 -0.12 4.94
CA LEU A 106 -1.91 1.00 4.23
C LEU A 106 -1.12 1.79 5.27
N GLN A 107 0.17 1.98 5.00
CA GLN A 107 1.10 2.65 5.90
C GLN A 107 2.11 3.46 5.08
N THR A 108 2.24 4.72 5.45
CA THR A 108 3.22 5.65 4.87
C THR A 108 3.79 6.53 5.97
N PHE A 109 5.08 6.83 5.88
CA PHE A 109 5.66 7.96 6.59
C PHE A 109 6.33 8.92 5.62
N PHE A 110 6.35 10.19 6.01
CA PHE A 110 6.96 11.30 5.31
C PHE A 110 7.89 12.02 6.26
N GLU A 111 9.00 12.49 5.72
CA GLU A 111 9.93 13.33 6.45
C GLU A 111 10.13 14.61 5.66
N HIS A 112 10.25 15.72 6.37
CA HIS A 112 10.60 17.01 5.81
C HIS A 112 11.62 17.71 6.69
N TYR A 113 12.68 18.20 6.07
CA TYR A 113 13.78 18.85 6.76
C TYR A 113 14.66 19.60 5.77
N LYS A 114 15.52 20.48 6.29
CA LYS A 114 16.65 21.02 5.54
C LYS A 114 17.88 20.15 5.74
N THR A 115 18.65 19.89 4.70
CA THR A 115 19.97 19.25 4.80
C THR A 115 21.01 20.18 5.47
N PRO A 116 22.18 19.67 5.89
CA PRO A 116 23.26 20.49 6.45
C PRO A 116 23.73 21.67 5.57
N GLY A 117 23.66 21.54 4.23
CA GLY A 117 23.93 22.61 3.26
C GLY A 117 22.70 23.44 2.89
N GLY A 118 21.54 23.20 3.52
CA GLY A 118 20.38 24.08 3.51
C GLY A 118 19.29 23.79 2.46
N LYS A 119 19.37 22.67 1.74
CA LYS A 119 18.34 22.26 0.77
C LYS A 119 17.13 21.68 1.47
N ASP A 120 15.93 22.06 1.06
CA ASP A 120 14.69 21.44 1.53
C ASP A 120 14.54 20.04 0.93
N VAL A 121 14.24 19.07 1.78
CA VAL A 121 14.11 17.65 1.42
C VAL A 121 12.79 17.13 1.91
N ILE A 122 12.11 16.39 1.05
CA ILE A 122 10.95 15.57 1.41
C ILE A 122 11.24 14.13 1.05
N THR A 123 11.09 13.23 2.02
CA THR A 123 11.15 11.79 1.78
C THR A 123 9.78 11.16 2.03
N ALA A 124 9.49 10.05 1.34
CA ALA A 124 8.29 9.27 1.58
C ALA A 124 8.58 7.79 1.38
N SER A 125 8.19 6.98 2.38
CA SER A 125 8.26 5.52 2.34
C SER A 125 6.87 4.95 2.53
N SER A 126 6.44 4.06 1.63
CA SER A 126 5.10 3.47 1.68
C SER A 126 5.14 1.96 1.53
N PHE A 127 4.34 1.28 2.35
CA PHE A 127 4.04 -0.14 2.20
C PHE A 127 3.12 -0.35 0.99
N ILE A 128 3.48 -1.30 0.11
CA ILE A 128 2.70 -1.63 -1.08
C ILE A 128 1.94 -2.93 -0.89
N SER A 129 2.64 -4.02 -0.56
CA SER A 129 2.01 -5.35 -0.49
C SER A 129 2.90 -6.37 0.21
N LEU A 130 2.27 -7.41 0.74
CA LEU A 130 2.92 -8.69 0.96
C LEU A 130 2.93 -9.49 -0.34
N VAL A 131 3.95 -10.31 -0.54
CA VAL A 131 4.10 -11.17 -1.71
C VAL A 131 4.53 -12.55 -1.25
N ALA A 132 3.74 -13.58 -1.55
CA ALA A 132 4.21 -14.95 -1.44
C ALA A 132 4.82 -15.38 -2.78
N PHE A 133 5.94 -16.07 -2.77
CA PHE A 133 6.59 -16.48 -4.01
C PHE A 133 7.30 -17.82 -3.87
N LYS A 134 7.53 -18.46 -5.01
CA LYS A 134 8.36 -19.64 -5.14
C LYS A 134 9.34 -19.41 -6.30
N ASP A 135 10.61 -19.44 -5.95
CA ASP A 135 11.75 -19.43 -6.85
C ASP A 135 11.67 -20.53 -7.91
N ASN A 136 12.01 -20.17 -9.13
CA ASN A 136 12.35 -21.11 -10.18
C ASN A 136 13.88 -21.17 -10.36
N SER A 137 14.52 -22.04 -9.55
CA SER A 137 15.98 -22.17 -9.40
C SER A 137 16.81 -22.34 -10.68
N THR A 138 16.19 -22.50 -11.85
CA THR A 138 16.87 -22.63 -13.15
C THR A 138 16.92 -21.33 -13.96
N THR A 139 16.13 -20.32 -13.61
CA THR A 139 15.99 -19.07 -14.36
C THR A 139 16.17 -17.80 -13.52
N ASP A 140 16.25 -17.94 -12.20
CA ASP A 140 16.25 -16.79 -11.29
C ASP A 140 17.57 -16.04 -11.34
N ILE A 141 17.48 -14.74 -11.65
CA ILE A 141 18.62 -13.83 -11.65
C ILE A 141 18.91 -13.39 -10.22
N TYR A 142 17.87 -13.33 -9.39
CA TYR A 142 17.94 -12.93 -7.99
C TYR A 142 17.37 -14.03 -7.08
N PRO A 143 18.17 -15.06 -6.75
CA PRO A 143 17.73 -16.13 -5.86
C PRO A 143 17.20 -15.59 -4.54
N ASN A 144 16.17 -16.24 -4.01
CA ASN A 144 15.50 -15.90 -2.76
C ASN A 144 14.83 -14.51 -2.74
N SER A 145 14.52 -13.95 -3.92
CA SER A 145 13.72 -12.74 -4.08
C SER A 145 12.79 -12.92 -5.28
N PRO A 146 11.52 -12.46 -5.23
CA PRO A 146 10.58 -12.69 -6.32
C PRO A 146 11.07 -12.09 -7.63
N ASP A 147 11.29 -12.91 -8.65
CA ASP A 147 11.87 -12.53 -9.93
C ASP A 147 10.98 -12.90 -11.13
N ARG A 148 11.38 -12.44 -12.32
CA ARG A 148 10.74 -12.86 -13.58
C ARG A 148 10.90 -14.37 -13.76
N GLY A 149 9.79 -15.08 -13.96
CA GLY A 149 9.78 -16.54 -14.11
C GLY A 149 9.38 -17.30 -12.85
N ASP A 150 9.33 -16.63 -11.70
CA ASP A 150 8.84 -17.21 -10.46
C ASP A 150 7.33 -17.39 -10.47
N GLU A 151 6.88 -18.26 -9.56
CA GLU A 151 5.49 -18.28 -9.16
C GLU A 151 5.25 -17.25 -8.04
N ILE A 152 4.68 -16.10 -8.40
CA ILE A 152 4.50 -14.97 -7.50
C ILE A 152 3.02 -14.68 -7.26
N TYR A 153 2.67 -14.50 -5.99
CA TYR A 153 1.34 -14.16 -5.50
C TYR A 153 1.38 -12.85 -4.72
N ALA A 154 0.89 -11.79 -5.33
CA ALA A 154 0.64 -10.54 -4.60
C ALA A 154 -0.56 -10.75 -3.66
N SER A 155 -0.35 -10.45 -2.38
CA SER A 155 -1.27 -10.75 -1.29
C SER A 155 -1.98 -9.46 -0.85
N PHE A 156 -3.23 -9.31 -1.28
CA PHE A 156 -4.04 -8.11 -1.05
C PHE A 156 -5.12 -8.37 -0.04
N ASN A 157 -5.07 -7.66 1.08
CA ASN A 157 -6.19 -7.65 2.00
C ASN A 157 -7.39 -6.94 1.36
N LEU A 158 -8.58 -7.54 1.44
CA LEU A 158 -9.81 -6.91 0.94
C LEU A 158 -10.72 -6.35 2.02
N GLY A 159 -10.44 -6.63 3.30
CA GLY A 159 -11.19 -6.12 4.45
C GLY A 159 -12.67 -6.47 4.42
N VAL A 160 -13.05 -7.64 3.90
CA VAL A 160 -14.45 -8.09 3.73
C VAL A 160 -14.63 -9.58 4.05
N ASN A 161 -15.88 -9.99 4.29
CA ASN A 161 -16.27 -11.39 4.43
C ASN A 161 -16.46 -12.03 3.04
N LEU A 162 -15.74 -13.11 2.75
CA LEU A 162 -15.67 -13.73 1.43
C LEU A 162 -16.64 -14.91 1.22
N THR A 163 -17.46 -15.24 2.23
CA THR A 163 -18.35 -16.43 2.22
C THR A 163 -19.31 -16.47 1.04
N ALA A 164 -19.88 -15.34 0.62
CA ALA A 164 -20.86 -15.34 -0.46
C ALA A 164 -20.25 -15.41 -1.88
N VAL A 165 -18.93 -15.19 -2.02
CA VAL A 165 -18.30 -15.13 -3.35
C VAL A 165 -17.75 -16.47 -3.79
N THR A 166 -17.40 -17.33 -2.84
CA THR A 166 -16.84 -18.64 -3.14
C THR A 166 -17.87 -19.75 -3.03
N GLY A 167 -19.04 -19.51 -2.42
CA GLY A 167 -20.06 -20.53 -2.15
C GLY A 167 -19.67 -21.52 -1.04
N HIS A 168 -18.54 -21.27 -0.36
CA HIS A 168 -17.99 -22.11 0.69
C HIS A 168 -17.92 -21.35 2.01
N LYS A 169 -17.88 -22.07 3.14
CA LYS A 169 -17.78 -21.49 4.49
C LYS A 169 -16.39 -20.86 4.70
N MET A 170 -16.21 -19.65 4.16
CA MET A 170 -14.99 -18.84 4.24
C MET A 170 -14.96 -18.03 5.54
N PRO A 171 -13.79 -17.50 5.96
CA PRO A 171 -13.65 -16.92 7.29
C PRO A 171 -14.49 -15.64 7.45
N SER A 172 -15.08 -15.55 8.64
CA SER A 172 -16.00 -14.49 9.07
C SER A 172 -15.39 -13.27 9.80
N PRO A 173 -14.08 -13.06 10.00
CA PRO A 173 -13.61 -11.80 10.57
C PRO A 173 -13.16 -10.84 9.47
N VAL A 174 -13.79 -9.67 9.44
CA VAL A 174 -13.25 -8.49 8.74
C VAL A 174 -11.96 -8.07 9.45
N SER A 175 -10.93 -7.69 8.68
CA SER A 175 -9.68 -7.21 9.24
C SER A 175 -9.89 -6.04 10.19
N THR A 176 -9.05 -5.94 11.20
CA THR A 176 -9.18 -4.91 12.24
C THR A 176 -7.85 -4.21 12.43
N ALA A 177 -7.89 -2.92 12.75
CA ALA A 177 -6.70 -2.13 13.04
C ALA A 177 -6.74 -1.69 14.51
N GLN A 178 -5.59 -1.77 15.17
CA GLN A 178 -5.36 -1.33 16.53
C GLN A 178 -4.14 -0.39 16.55
N THR A 179 -4.35 0.83 17.03
CA THR A 179 -3.29 1.82 17.19
C THR A 179 -2.33 1.40 18.29
N ILE A 180 -1.04 1.54 18.02
CA ILE A 180 0.01 1.53 19.04
C ILE A 180 0.30 3.00 19.32
N PRO A 181 -0.12 3.52 20.49
CA PRO A 181 -0.08 4.96 20.78
C PRO A 181 1.32 5.54 20.61
N LEU A 182 1.38 6.80 20.16
CA LEU A 182 2.62 7.56 20.18
C LEU A 182 3.11 7.70 21.63
N TYR A 183 4.32 7.23 21.87
CA TYR A 183 5.06 7.35 23.11
C TYR A 183 6.34 8.16 22.86
N SER A 184 6.64 9.08 23.77
CA SER A 184 7.85 9.90 23.78
C SER A 184 8.63 9.55 25.05
N ALA A 185 9.85 9.02 24.91
CA ALA A 185 10.71 8.78 26.08
C ALA A 185 11.32 10.08 26.59
N ASP A 186 11.66 10.97 25.66
CA ASP A 186 12.15 12.33 25.87
C ASP A 186 11.80 13.20 24.65
N SER A 187 12.44 14.35 24.46
CA SER A 187 12.17 15.27 23.35
C SER A 187 12.65 14.78 21.97
N ASN A 188 13.43 13.71 21.91
CA ASN A 188 14.16 13.25 20.73
C ASN A 188 13.89 11.78 20.39
N HIS A 189 13.25 11.03 21.29
CA HIS A 189 12.96 9.61 21.10
C HIS A 189 11.46 9.32 21.13
N TYR A 190 10.94 8.79 20.02
CA TYR A 190 9.53 8.53 19.81
C TYR A 190 9.29 7.11 19.33
N SER A 191 8.15 6.52 19.70
CA SER A 191 7.69 5.26 19.13
C SER A 191 6.18 5.24 18.94
N TRP A 192 5.71 4.61 17.86
CA TRP A 192 4.28 4.45 17.55
C TRP A 192 4.10 3.31 16.56
N GLY A 193 2.86 2.95 16.25
CA GLY A 193 2.62 1.92 15.26
C GLY A 193 1.15 1.64 14.98
N LEU A 194 0.91 0.68 14.11
CA LEU A 194 -0.43 0.17 13.83
C LEU A 194 -0.35 -1.33 13.62
N LYS A 195 -1.19 -2.04 14.35
CA LYS A 195 -1.34 -3.48 14.26
C LYS A 195 -2.63 -3.81 13.52
N TYR A 196 -2.51 -4.56 12.44
CA TYR A 196 -3.65 -5.15 11.76
C TYR A 196 -3.79 -6.62 12.16
N THR A 197 -5.01 -7.08 12.43
CA THR A 197 -5.30 -8.49 12.77
C THR A 197 -6.45 -9.03 11.92
N ASN A 198 -6.59 -10.35 11.89
CA ASN A 198 -7.58 -11.06 11.08
C ASN A 198 -7.46 -10.69 9.59
N LEU A 199 -6.24 -10.79 9.07
CA LEU A 199 -5.91 -10.32 7.73
C LEU A 199 -6.29 -11.37 6.69
N ASN A 200 -7.47 -11.22 6.07
CA ASN A 200 -7.86 -12.03 4.93
C ASN A 200 -7.31 -11.40 3.65
N ALA A 201 -6.30 -12.04 3.07
CA ALA A 201 -5.66 -11.57 1.86
C ALA A 201 -5.94 -12.49 0.68
N MET A 202 -6.32 -11.90 -0.45
CA MET A 202 -6.38 -12.56 -1.73
C MET A 202 -4.99 -12.68 -2.34
N TRP A 203 -4.67 -13.89 -2.79
CA TRP A 203 -3.45 -14.17 -3.54
C TRP A 203 -3.74 -14.09 -5.03
N TRP A 204 -3.26 -13.03 -5.67
CA TRP A 204 -3.30 -12.87 -7.12
C TRP A 204 -1.96 -13.24 -7.74
N LYS A 205 -1.99 -14.12 -8.73
CA LYS A 205 -0.78 -14.44 -9.50
C LYS A 205 -0.35 -13.24 -10.33
N VAL A 206 0.89 -12.81 -10.13
CA VAL A 206 1.52 -11.68 -10.82
C VAL A 206 2.79 -12.14 -11.53
N ASN A 207 3.15 -11.43 -12.59
CA ASN A 207 4.43 -11.51 -13.26
C ASN A 207 5.05 -10.10 -13.25
N PRO A 208 6.17 -9.90 -12.53
CA PRO A 208 6.86 -8.62 -12.45
C PRO A 208 7.87 -8.42 -13.61
N ASP A 209 7.61 -8.97 -14.80
CA ASP A 209 8.42 -8.73 -15.98
C ASP A 209 8.27 -7.26 -16.44
N PRO A 210 9.35 -6.46 -16.53
CA PRO A 210 9.28 -5.08 -16.98
C PRO A 210 8.74 -4.89 -18.40
N LEU A 211 8.93 -5.87 -19.29
CA LEU A 211 8.48 -5.82 -20.68
C LEU A 211 7.01 -6.21 -20.82
N PHE A 212 6.51 -7.06 -19.91
CA PHE A 212 5.14 -7.55 -19.96
C PHE A 212 4.53 -7.72 -18.56
N PRO A 213 4.43 -6.62 -17.78
CA PRO A 213 3.95 -6.70 -16.40
C PRO A 213 2.48 -7.08 -16.42
N CYS A 214 2.17 -8.29 -15.97
CA CYS A 214 0.82 -8.82 -16.06
C CYS A 214 0.41 -9.54 -14.78
N CYS A 215 -0.89 -9.68 -14.60
CA CYS A 215 -1.45 -10.60 -13.64
C CYS A 215 -2.36 -11.57 -14.37
N ILE A 216 -2.85 -12.59 -13.67
CA ILE A 216 -4.02 -13.34 -14.10
C ILE A 216 -5.23 -12.68 -13.43
N PRO A 217 -5.86 -11.66 -14.06
CA PRO A 217 -6.81 -10.78 -13.38
C PRO A 217 -8.15 -11.46 -13.08
N THR A 218 -8.43 -12.60 -13.70
CA THR A 218 -9.78 -13.20 -13.70
C THR A 218 -10.06 -14.07 -12.50
N THR A 219 -9.03 -14.56 -11.80
CA THR A 219 -9.26 -15.51 -10.72
C THR A 219 -8.16 -15.40 -9.67
N PRO A 220 -8.47 -15.04 -8.41
CA PRO A 220 -7.52 -15.25 -7.32
C PRO A 220 -7.11 -16.72 -7.28
N ARG A 221 -5.85 -16.98 -6.95
CA ARG A 221 -5.33 -18.34 -6.80
C ARG A 221 -5.65 -18.91 -5.43
N GLY A 222 -5.64 -18.06 -4.41
CA GLY A 222 -6.04 -18.44 -3.08
C GLY A 222 -6.43 -17.28 -2.18
N LEU A 223 -6.78 -17.63 -0.96
CA LEU A 223 -7.05 -16.73 0.16
C LEU A 223 -6.17 -17.18 1.31
N ALA A 224 -5.41 -16.26 1.90
CA ALA A 224 -4.60 -16.53 3.08
C ALA A 224 -5.09 -15.69 4.26
N GLN A 225 -5.16 -16.29 5.44
CA GLN A 225 -5.45 -15.59 6.68
C GLN A 225 -4.18 -15.47 7.51
N TYR A 226 -3.68 -14.25 7.68
CA TYR A 226 -2.54 -13.95 8.56
C TYR A 226 -3.05 -13.52 9.93
N THR A 227 -2.37 -13.95 11.01
CA THR A 227 -2.74 -13.54 12.37
C THR A 227 -2.57 -12.04 12.58
N GLU A 228 -1.50 -11.45 12.04
CA GLU A 228 -1.24 -10.02 12.10
C GLU A 228 -0.36 -9.48 10.97
N LEU A 229 -0.39 -8.16 10.82
CA LEU A 229 0.62 -7.36 10.14
C LEU A 229 0.79 -6.11 10.99
N THR A 230 1.93 -5.97 11.62
CA THR A 230 2.20 -4.87 12.54
C THR A 230 3.35 -4.04 12.03
N PHE A 231 3.15 -2.73 12.01
CA PHE A 231 4.15 -1.72 11.71
C PHE A 231 4.47 -0.97 12.99
N ASN A 232 5.71 -1.06 13.45
CA ASN A 232 6.21 -0.29 14.58
C ASN A 232 7.31 0.64 14.10
N TYR A 233 7.29 1.86 14.58
CA TYR A 233 8.25 2.90 14.25
C TYR A 233 8.94 3.32 15.54
N SER A 234 10.26 3.46 15.48
CA SER A 234 11.08 4.04 16.53
C SER A 234 11.97 5.12 15.91
N LEU A 235 11.77 6.36 16.31
CA LEU A 235 12.50 7.52 15.83
C LEU A 235 13.46 8.00 16.91
N ALA A 236 14.73 8.16 16.56
CA ALA A 236 15.75 8.79 17.37
C ALA A 236 16.31 10.01 16.62
N ILE A 237 16.22 11.19 17.23
CA ILE A 237 16.71 12.45 16.66
C ILE A 237 17.97 12.86 17.41
N ASP A 238 19.08 12.99 16.71
CA ASP A 238 20.35 13.44 17.27
C ASP A 238 20.79 14.75 16.59
N PRO A 239 20.53 15.92 17.23
CA PRO A 239 21.00 17.20 16.74
C PRO A 239 22.53 17.32 16.66
N GLY A 240 23.27 16.59 17.52
CA GLY A 240 24.73 16.64 17.56
C GLY A 240 25.36 16.00 16.32
N SER A 241 24.87 14.83 15.92
CA SER A 241 25.30 14.18 14.68
C SER A 241 24.57 14.67 13.43
N LYS A 242 23.57 15.56 13.58
CA LYS A 242 22.75 16.07 12.47
C LYS A 242 21.95 14.97 11.76
N THR A 243 21.49 13.98 12.52
CA THR A 243 20.75 12.83 11.98
C THR A 243 19.45 12.56 12.71
N ALA A 244 18.44 12.11 11.98
CA ALA A 244 17.23 11.51 12.53
C ALA A 244 17.12 10.08 11.97
N THR A 245 17.08 9.09 12.85
CA THR A 245 17.05 7.67 12.47
C THR A 245 15.71 7.06 12.83
N LEU A 246 14.99 6.59 11.81
CA LEU A 246 13.72 5.88 11.93
C LEU A 246 13.96 4.38 11.71
N THR A 247 13.73 3.56 12.73
CA THR A 247 13.67 2.11 12.58
C THR A 247 12.22 1.69 12.35
N ALA A 248 11.94 1.02 11.23
CA ALA A 248 10.62 0.46 10.95
C ALA A 248 10.65 -1.05 11.17
N SER A 249 9.98 -1.52 12.21
CA SER A 249 9.83 -2.94 12.52
C SER A 249 8.54 -3.50 11.91
N TYR A 250 8.70 -4.56 11.12
CA TYR A 250 7.59 -5.28 10.50
C TYR A 250 7.41 -6.62 11.18
N THR A 251 6.21 -6.88 11.70
CA THR A 251 5.79 -8.22 12.11
C THR A 251 4.76 -8.73 11.13
N VAL A 252 5.05 -9.84 10.44
CA VAL A 252 4.04 -10.58 9.68
C VAL A 252 3.71 -11.83 10.44
N GLY A 253 2.46 -11.94 10.88
CA GLY A 253 1.94 -13.08 11.61
C GLY A 253 1.87 -14.34 10.75
N ARG A 254 1.81 -15.49 11.41
CA ARG A 254 1.65 -16.79 10.75
C ARG A 254 0.35 -16.87 9.96
N ILE A 255 0.34 -17.76 8.97
CA ILE A 255 -0.89 -18.13 8.28
C ILE A 255 -1.64 -19.17 9.11
N THR A 256 -2.89 -18.87 9.47
CA THR A 256 -3.78 -19.82 10.14
C THR A 256 -4.50 -20.71 9.14
N ASP A 257 -4.89 -20.12 8.01
CA ASP A 257 -5.70 -20.76 7.00
C ASP A 257 -5.30 -20.32 5.59
N LEU A 258 -5.27 -21.27 4.66
CA LEU A 258 -5.02 -21.06 3.25
C LEU A 258 -6.07 -21.81 2.43
N TRP A 259 -6.85 -21.08 1.64
CA TRP A 259 -7.74 -21.65 0.64
C TRP A 259 -7.07 -21.55 -0.72
N ILE A 260 -6.90 -22.68 -1.42
CA ILE A 260 -6.51 -22.69 -2.83
C ILE A 260 -7.77 -22.92 -3.63
N ILE A 261 -8.16 -21.91 -4.43
CA ILE A 261 -9.43 -21.89 -5.15
C ILE A 261 -9.24 -22.39 -6.58
N THR A 262 -8.05 -22.24 -7.15
CA THR A 262 -7.73 -22.77 -8.48
C THR A 262 -6.33 -23.37 -8.57
N PRO A 263 -6.13 -24.48 -9.31
CA PRO A 263 -7.15 -25.26 -10.06
C PRO A 263 -8.09 -26.09 -9.16
N SER A 264 -9.21 -26.56 -9.72
CA SER A 264 -10.21 -27.39 -9.03
C SER A 264 -9.77 -28.86 -8.94
N PRO A 265 -10.11 -29.62 -7.87
CA PRO A 265 -10.91 -29.20 -6.72
C PRO A 265 -10.14 -28.24 -5.81
N GLY A 266 -10.82 -27.18 -5.35
CA GLY A 266 -10.25 -26.28 -4.36
C GLY A 266 -10.12 -26.97 -3.01
N VAL A 267 -9.18 -26.51 -2.20
CA VAL A 267 -8.89 -27.05 -0.87
C VAL A 267 -8.72 -25.94 0.15
N HIS A 268 -9.02 -26.26 1.41
CA HIS A 268 -8.75 -25.44 2.59
C HIS A 268 -7.68 -26.13 3.43
N MET A 269 -6.67 -25.40 3.85
CA MET A 269 -5.60 -25.91 4.71
C MET A 269 -5.52 -25.06 5.97
N ASN A 270 -5.32 -25.69 7.11
CA ASN A 270 -5.07 -25.01 8.39
C ASN A 270 -4.03 -25.79 9.22
N SER A 271 -3.94 -25.50 10.52
CA SER A 271 -2.98 -26.17 11.42
C SER A 271 -3.28 -27.66 11.70
N THR A 272 -4.47 -28.17 11.35
CA THR A 272 -4.88 -29.55 11.66
C THR A 272 -4.98 -30.46 10.44
N GLY A 273 -5.07 -29.90 9.23
CA GLY A 273 -5.07 -30.70 8.01
C GLY A 273 -5.50 -29.93 6.75
N THR A 274 -5.71 -30.70 5.68
CA THR A 274 -6.28 -30.25 4.42
C THR A 274 -7.70 -30.78 4.32
N TYR A 275 -8.63 -29.91 3.96
CA TYR A 275 -10.05 -30.16 3.86
C TYR A 275 -10.53 -29.83 2.45
N ASN A 276 -11.51 -30.59 1.97
CA ASN A 276 -12.31 -30.14 0.84
C ASN A 276 -13.08 -28.87 1.26
N LEU A 277 -13.54 -28.07 0.30
CA LEU A 277 -14.24 -26.82 0.61
C LEU A 277 -15.63 -27.01 1.27
N ASP A 278 -16.13 -28.24 1.35
CA ASP A 278 -17.30 -28.63 2.15
C ASP A 278 -16.97 -28.92 3.62
N GLY A 279 -15.69 -28.85 4.00
CA GLY A 279 -15.19 -29.10 5.35
C GLY A 279 -14.86 -30.56 5.65
N THR A 280 -15.05 -31.48 4.70
CA THR A 280 -14.63 -32.89 4.87
C THR A 280 -13.10 -32.99 4.83
N LEU A 281 -12.53 -33.82 5.71
CA LEU A 281 -11.08 -34.02 5.76
C LEU A 281 -10.61 -34.67 4.45
N HIS A 282 -9.69 -34.00 3.76
CA HIS A 282 -9.07 -34.50 2.54
C HIS A 282 -7.79 -35.28 2.87
N ASN A 283 -6.90 -34.73 3.70
CA ASN A 283 -5.75 -35.43 4.28
C ASN A 283 -5.19 -34.64 5.49
N SER A 284 -4.18 -35.19 6.17
CA SER A 284 -3.55 -34.59 7.36
C SER A 284 -2.47 -33.54 7.07
N THR A 285 -2.23 -33.17 5.81
CA THR A 285 -1.24 -32.14 5.45
C THR A 285 -1.69 -30.80 5.99
N THR A 286 -0.91 -30.21 6.88
CA THR A 286 -1.20 -28.88 7.43
C THR A 286 -0.78 -27.77 6.46
N VAL A 287 -1.27 -26.56 6.69
CA VAL A 287 -0.87 -25.37 5.92
C VAL A 287 0.66 -25.16 5.92
N TYR A 288 1.33 -25.42 7.04
CA TYR A 288 2.78 -25.27 7.18
C TYR A 288 3.54 -26.35 6.40
N GLN A 289 3.06 -27.60 6.43
CA GLN A 289 3.61 -28.69 5.63
C GLN A 289 3.44 -28.41 4.13
N TYR A 290 2.28 -27.90 3.72
CA TYR A 290 2.03 -27.49 2.34
C TYR A 290 2.98 -26.37 1.90
N MET A 291 3.11 -25.30 2.69
CA MET A 291 3.98 -24.18 2.34
C MET A 291 5.44 -24.58 2.27
N ALA A 292 5.91 -25.42 3.20
CA ALA A 292 7.25 -25.98 3.17
C ALA A 292 7.47 -26.87 1.93
N ALA A 293 6.53 -27.77 1.62
CA ALA A 293 6.62 -28.64 0.44
C ALA A 293 6.57 -27.86 -0.89
N LYS A 294 5.84 -26.74 -0.92
CA LYS A 294 5.80 -25.81 -2.05
C LYS A 294 6.97 -24.83 -2.06
N GLN A 295 7.80 -24.81 -1.03
CA GLN A 295 8.92 -23.89 -0.85
C GLN A 295 8.48 -22.42 -0.97
N LEU A 296 7.31 -22.09 -0.42
CA LEU A 296 6.79 -20.73 -0.46
C LEU A 296 7.54 -19.82 0.52
N LYS A 297 7.97 -18.68 -0.02
CA LYS A 297 8.69 -17.61 0.66
C LYS A 297 7.78 -16.38 0.76
N LEU A 298 8.18 -15.42 1.57
CA LEU A 298 7.46 -14.15 1.74
C LEU A 298 8.37 -12.98 1.43
N SER A 299 7.80 -11.94 0.84
CA SER A 299 8.43 -10.64 0.77
C SER A 299 7.48 -9.51 1.15
N ILE A 300 8.06 -8.41 1.64
CA ILE A 300 7.39 -7.12 1.75
C ILE A 300 7.89 -6.23 0.61
N VAL A 301 6.96 -5.61 -0.11
CA VAL A 301 7.25 -4.64 -1.18
C VAL A 301 6.98 -3.25 -0.66
N LEU A 302 7.96 -2.36 -0.81
CA LEU A 302 7.92 -0.98 -0.37
C LEU A 302 8.36 -0.04 -1.50
N SER A 303 7.92 1.22 -1.42
CA SER A 303 8.34 2.29 -2.32
C SER A 303 9.02 3.41 -1.56
N GLN A 304 10.14 3.91 -2.09
CA GLN A 304 10.83 5.09 -1.56
C GLN A 304 10.88 6.22 -2.58
N LYS A 305 10.60 7.44 -2.11
CA LYS A 305 10.77 8.67 -2.87
C LYS A 305 11.53 9.71 -2.05
N ALA A 306 12.37 10.50 -2.71
CA ALA A 306 12.91 11.74 -2.20
C ALA A 306 12.76 12.87 -3.23
N ILE A 307 12.49 14.06 -2.72
CA ILE A 307 12.47 15.31 -3.46
C ILE A 307 13.44 16.24 -2.78
N ILE A 308 14.38 16.80 -3.54
CA ILE A 308 15.38 17.74 -3.04
C ILE A 308 15.22 19.05 -3.80
N ALA A 309 14.91 20.13 -3.09
CA ALA A 309 14.66 21.44 -3.66
C ALA A 309 15.86 21.92 -4.48
N GLY A 310 15.60 22.35 -5.73
CA GLY A 310 16.61 22.94 -6.61
C GLY A 310 17.70 21.97 -7.10
N ALA A 311 17.56 20.66 -6.89
CA ALA A 311 18.54 19.66 -7.32
C ALA A 311 17.87 18.41 -7.89
N THR A 312 18.61 17.66 -8.70
CA THR A 312 18.18 16.31 -9.11
C THR A 312 18.57 15.32 -8.04
N THR A 313 17.66 14.41 -7.69
CA THR A 313 17.93 13.31 -6.74
C THR A 313 18.80 12.24 -7.41
N THR A 314 19.83 11.80 -6.70
CA THR A 314 20.65 10.64 -7.07
C THR A 314 20.57 9.59 -5.97
N ASN A 315 20.56 8.31 -6.35
CA ASN A 315 20.51 7.18 -5.42
C ASN A 315 21.64 6.24 -5.77
N LYS A 316 22.47 5.89 -4.77
CA LYS A 316 23.62 5.02 -4.95
C LYS A 316 23.74 4.02 -3.80
N ASP A 317 24.25 2.84 -4.10
CA ASP A 317 24.64 1.90 -3.04
C ASP A 317 25.93 2.37 -2.32
N ASP A 318 26.40 1.62 -1.31
CA ASP A 318 27.65 1.99 -0.63
C ASP A 318 28.90 1.80 -1.50
N SER A 319 28.82 1.07 -2.62
CA SER A 319 29.92 0.99 -3.60
C SER A 319 29.99 2.22 -4.51
N GLY A 320 28.94 3.04 -4.50
CA GLY A 320 28.77 4.20 -5.37
C GLY A 320 28.09 3.89 -6.70
N ALA A 321 27.66 2.64 -6.91
CA ALA A 321 26.89 2.25 -8.09
C ALA A 321 25.49 2.86 -8.03
N SER A 322 24.96 3.26 -9.19
CA SER A 322 23.62 3.83 -9.29
C SER A 322 22.58 2.80 -8.88
N VAL A 323 21.63 3.22 -8.06
CA VAL A 323 20.43 2.47 -7.71
C VAL A 323 19.27 3.22 -8.33
N ASP A 324 18.88 2.82 -9.54
CA ASP A 324 17.79 3.45 -10.28
C ASP A 324 16.57 2.52 -10.41
N ASN A 325 15.55 3.03 -11.09
CA ASN A 325 14.27 2.36 -11.29
C ASN A 325 14.23 1.40 -12.48
N ASP A 326 15.27 1.40 -13.32
CA ASP A 326 15.30 0.65 -14.57
C ASP A 326 16.04 -0.67 -14.42
N SER A 327 16.75 -0.84 -13.30
CA SER A 327 17.51 -2.04 -12.96
C SER A 327 17.09 -2.61 -11.61
N SER A 328 17.67 -3.77 -11.29
CA SER A 328 17.53 -4.42 -9.99
C SER A 328 18.90 -4.52 -9.35
N THR A 329 19.04 -3.99 -8.14
CA THR A 329 20.31 -3.97 -7.41
C THR A 329 20.15 -4.70 -6.10
N ASP A 330 21.03 -5.66 -5.82
CA ASP A 330 21.10 -6.29 -4.51
C ASP A 330 21.62 -5.26 -3.50
N VAL A 331 20.83 -5.01 -2.46
CA VAL A 331 21.16 -4.07 -1.39
C VAL A 331 21.14 -4.74 -0.01
N THR A 332 21.16 -6.08 0.04
CA THR A 332 20.97 -6.88 1.26
C THR A 332 21.96 -6.53 2.37
N HIS A 333 23.21 -6.25 2.00
CA HIS A 333 24.31 -5.97 2.93
C HIS A 333 24.84 -4.54 2.80
N THR A 334 24.02 -3.65 2.26
CA THR A 334 24.38 -2.25 2.03
C THR A 334 23.16 -1.35 2.26
N ALA A 335 23.25 -0.11 1.83
CA ALA A 335 22.23 0.90 1.94
C ALA A 335 22.02 1.59 0.59
N VAL A 336 20.87 2.23 0.43
CA VAL A 336 20.65 3.20 -0.65
C VAL A 336 20.87 4.59 -0.08
N ASN A 337 21.93 5.25 -0.52
CA ASN A 337 22.29 6.62 -0.20
C ASN A 337 21.66 7.57 -1.22
N THR A 338 20.78 8.44 -0.73
CA THR A 338 20.12 9.47 -1.53
C THR A 338 20.81 10.82 -1.31
N ALA A 339 21.20 11.46 -2.40
CA ALA A 339 21.90 12.74 -2.40
C ALA A 339 21.41 13.66 -3.52
N ALA A 340 21.62 14.95 -3.35
CA ALA A 340 21.48 15.92 -4.42
C ALA A 340 22.57 15.72 -5.49
N SER A 341 22.34 16.25 -6.69
CA SER A 341 23.27 16.14 -7.82
C SER A 341 24.65 16.76 -7.58
N ASP A 342 24.80 17.63 -6.58
CA ASP A 342 26.06 18.20 -6.11
C ASP A 342 26.77 17.35 -5.03
N GLY A 343 26.20 16.18 -4.70
CA GLY A 343 26.76 15.24 -3.72
C GLY A 343 26.28 15.47 -2.28
N GLU A 344 25.43 16.47 -2.04
CA GLU A 344 24.91 16.72 -0.70
C GLU A 344 23.99 15.59 -0.23
N ARG A 345 24.35 14.94 0.88
CA ARG A 345 23.59 13.81 1.43
C ARG A 345 22.25 14.29 2.00
N ALA A 346 21.19 13.60 1.61
CA ALA A 346 19.83 13.91 2.06
C ALA A 346 19.28 12.79 2.94
N PHE A 347 19.39 11.53 2.49
CA PHE A 347 18.73 10.40 3.12
C PHE A 347 19.52 9.10 2.91
N ARG A 348 19.32 8.12 3.78
CA ARG A 348 19.91 6.77 3.67
C ARG A 348 18.88 5.74 4.11
N ALA A 349 18.59 4.74 3.28
CA ALA A 349 17.86 3.53 3.66
C ALA A 349 18.87 2.39 3.86
N ASP A 350 19.07 1.94 5.10
CA ASP A 350 20.09 0.96 5.46
C ASP A 350 19.46 -0.42 5.72
N PHE A 351 19.86 -1.39 4.90
CA PHE A 351 19.41 -2.78 5.00
C PHE A 351 20.47 -3.68 5.64
N GLY A 352 21.74 -3.24 5.67
CA GLY A 352 22.86 -3.97 6.24
C GLY A 352 22.88 -3.99 7.77
N VAL A 353 22.22 -3.03 8.43
CA VAL A 353 22.14 -2.95 9.90
C VAL A 353 21.35 -4.09 10.55
N LYS A 354 20.42 -4.72 9.82
CA LYS A 354 19.68 -5.91 10.28
C LYS A 354 19.58 -6.96 9.17
N PRO A 355 20.68 -7.70 8.91
CA PRO A 355 20.74 -8.67 7.82
C PRO A 355 19.96 -9.96 8.12
N GLN A 356 19.32 -10.04 9.29
CA GLN A 356 18.58 -11.20 9.75
C GLN A 356 17.17 -10.84 10.19
N TYR A 357 16.29 -11.83 10.14
CA TYR A 357 14.93 -11.78 10.66
C TYR A 357 14.71 -12.91 11.64
N ASN A 358 13.80 -12.69 12.59
CA ASN A 358 13.39 -13.70 13.56
C ASN A 358 12.23 -14.50 12.96
N LEU A 359 12.32 -15.83 12.93
CA LEU A 359 11.26 -16.75 12.52
C LEU A 359 10.75 -17.52 13.73
N TYR A 360 9.46 -17.35 14.04
CA TYR A 360 8.80 -17.99 15.17
C TYR A 360 8.03 -19.20 14.68
N ASN A 361 8.57 -20.39 14.93
CA ASN A 361 7.97 -21.64 14.46
C ASN A 361 6.94 -22.16 15.45
N TYR A 362 5.67 -21.89 15.17
CA TYR A 362 4.53 -22.33 15.97
C TYR A 362 4.47 -23.86 16.20
N THR A 363 4.94 -24.70 15.27
CA THR A 363 4.90 -26.15 15.46
C THR A 363 5.99 -26.65 16.41
N LYS A 364 7.02 -25.83 16.68
CA LYS A 364 8.05 -26.10 17.68
C LYS A 364 7.71 -25.47 19.03
N ASP A 365 7.16 -24.26 19.00
CA ASP A 365 6.76 -23.51 20.17
C ASP A 365 5.42 -22.82 19.91
N ALA A 366 4.35 -23.39 20.47
CA ALA A 366 2.99 -22.89 20.27
C ALA A 366 2.75 -21.50 20.90
N SER A 367 3.60 -21.08 21.83
CA SER A 367 3.55 -19.74 22.44
C SER A 367 4.23 -18.66 21.59
N GLU A 368 4.99 -19.07 20.56
CA GLU A 368 5.82 -18.17 19.75
C GLU A 368 6.75 -17.29 20.60
N ALA A 369 7.25 -17.82 21.73
CA ALA A 369 8.19 -17.13 22.61
C ALA A 369 9.65 -17.30 22.16
N THR A 370 9.94 -18.40 21.46
CA THR A 370 11.27 -18.72 20.91
C THR A 370 11.31 -18.54 19.40
N TYR A 371 12.47 -18.16 18.87
CA TYR A 371 12.68 -17.94 17.45
C TYR A 371 14.04 -18.46 16.99
N ALA A 372 14.14 -18.73 15.69
CA ALA A 372 15.39 -18.92 15.00
C ALA A 372 15.67 -17.70 14.11
N THR A 373 16.94 -17.37 13.88
CA THR A 373 17.35 -16.27 13.02
C THR A 373 17.74 -16.79 11.64
N TYR A 374 17.36 -16.05 10.60
CA TYR A 374 17.68 -16.37 9.21
C TYR A 374 18.06 -15.09 8.47
N ASN A 375 18.86 -15.23 7.42
CA ASN A 375 19.25 -14.09 6.60
C ASN A 375 18.06 -13.56 5.80
N VAL A 376 17.97 -12.25 5.71
CA VAL A 376 17.06 -11.54 4.82
C VAL A 376 17.75 -11.34 3.46
N ASN A 377 16.97 -11.23 2.39
CA ASN A 377 17.45 -10.80 1.08
C ASN A 377 16.71 -9.53 0.69
N THR A 378 17.44 -8.44 0.45
CA THR A 378 16.85 -7.16 0.07
C THR A 378 17.41 -6.68 -1.26
N ARG A 379 16.54 -6.32 -2.19
CA ARG A 379 16.95 -5.73 -3.47
C ARG A 379 16.05 -4.59 -3.87
N THR A 380 16.59 -3.65 -4.63
CA THR A 380 15.75 -2.77 -5.44
C THR A 380 15.26 -3.51 -6.67
N VAL A 381 14.10 -3.08 -7.19
CA VAL A 381 13.47 -3.73 -8.33
C VAL A 381 13.08 -2.76 -9.41
N ASN A 382 13.12 -3.26 -10.65
CA ASN A 382 12.63 -2.52 -11.80
C ASN A 382 11.16 -2.13 -11.58
N ARG A 383 10.94 -0.81 -11.63
CA ARG A 383 9.65 -0.20 -11.32
C ARG A 383 8.57 -0.52 -12.34
N ALA A 384 8.92 -0.73 -13.61
CA ALA A 384 7.95 -1.08 -14.65
C ALA A 384 7.37 -2.48 -14.42
N GLY A 385 8.16 -3.43 -13.91
CA GLY A 385 7.70 -4.79 -13.61
C GLY A 385 6.59 -4.84 -12.56
N TRP A 386 6.78 -4.10 -11.47
CA TRP A 386 5.82 -4.04 -10.36
C TRP A 386 4.75 -2.95 -10.57
N GLY A 387 5.19 -1.74 -10.91
CA GLY A 387 4.36 -0.57 -11.18
C GLY A 387 3.49 -0.67 -12.42
N GLY A 388 3.87 -1.47 -13.41
CA GLY A 388 3.02 -1.77 -14.55
C GLY A 388 1.89 -2.72 -14.22
N ASN A 389 2.00 -3.50 -13.14
CA ASN A 389 1.03 -4.55 -12.86
C ASN A 389 -0.34 -3.95 -12.47
N PRO A 390 -1.43 -4.34 -13.14
CA PRO A 390 -2.74 -3.74 -12.90
C PRO A 390 -3.35 -4.14 -11.55
N VAL A 391 -2.86 -5.19 -10.88
CA VAL A 391 -3.40 -5.61 -9.58
C VAL A 391 -3.15 -4.55 -8.48
N PHE A 392 -2.05 -3.80 -8.57
CA PHE A 392 -1.70 -2.73 -7.63
C PHE A 392 -2.43 -1.40 -7.91
N TRP A 393 -3.46 -1.39 -8.75
CA TRP A 393 -4.19 -0.16 -9.10
C TRP A 393 -4.70 0.59 -7.86
N PHE A 394 -5.13 -0.15 -6.83
CA PHE A 394 -5.63 0.41 -5.58
C PHE A 394 -4.51 1.14 -4.82
N GLN A 395 -3.34 0.52 -4.69
CA GLN A 395 -2.14 1.12 -4.09
C GLN A 395 -1.67 2.35 -4.88
N LYS A 396 -1.70 2.32 -6.22
CA LYS A 396 -1.37 3.48 -7.05
C LYS A 396 -2.33 4.64 -6.79
N ALA A 397 -3.62 4.34 -6.74
CA ALA A 397 -4.64 5.35 -6.52
C ALA A 397 -4.58 5.93 -5.09
N PHE A 398 -4.23 5.09 -4.10
CA PHE A 398 -3.84 5.56 -2.77
C PHE A 398 -2.65 6.51 -2.92
N MET A 399 -1.50 6.11 -3.46
CA MET A 399 -0.34 7.03 -3.56
C MET A 399 -0.58 8.35 -4.33
N GLY A 400 -1.58 8.42 -5.21
CA GLY A 400 -2.06 9.65 -5.84
C GLY A 400 -2.30 10.82 -4.89
N PHE A 401 -2.55 10.58 -3.60
CA PHE A 401 -2.75 11.66 -2.63
C PHE A 401 -1.46 12.18 -1.98
N LEU A 402 -0.35 11.45 -2.03
CA LEU A 402 0.89 11.83 -1.35
C LEU A 402 1.39 13.25 -1.69
N PRO A 403 1.29 13.76 -2.94
CA PRO A 403 1.71 15.12 -3.28
C PRO A 403 1.01 16.24 -2.52
N LEU A 404 -0.16 15.94 -1.99
CA LEU A 404 -1.05 16.91 -1.36
C LEU A 404 -0.62 17.18 0.06
N PHE A 405 0.13 16.26 0.67
CA PHE A 405 0.87 16.52 1.89
C PHE A 405 1.94 17.60 1.64
N VAL A 406 2.70 17.48 0.54
CA VAL A 406 3.78 18.42 0.20
C VAL A 406 3.31 19.85 -0.02
N ALA A 407 2.15 20.03 -0.64
CA ALA A 407 1.53 21.34 -0.86
C ALA A 407 1.46 22.24 0.39
N HIS A 408 1.51 21.66 1.59
CA HIS A 408 1.34 22.34 2.87
C HIS A 408 2.59 22.33 3.73
N VAL A 409 3.50 21.40 3.45
CA VAL A 409 4.79 21.29 4.11
C VAL A 409 5.77 22.27 3.49
N ASP A 410 5.82 22.27 2.17
CA ASP A 410 6.54 23.25 1.38
C ASP A 410 5.76 23.48 0.07
N PRO A 411 4.93 24.55 -0.01
CA PRO A 411 4.19 24.88 -1.21
C PRO A 411 5.09 25.05 -2.44
N GLY A 412 6.36 25.43 -2.26
CA GLY A 412 7.34 25.54 -3.34
C GLY A 412 7.66 24.19 -3.99
N LEU A 413 7.47 23.09 -3.26
CA LEU A 413 7.73 21.72 -3.73
C LEU A 413 6.50 21.01 -4.30
N ILE A 414 5.33 21.66 -4.31
CA ILE A 414 4.07 21.01 -4.75
C ILE A 414 4.13 20.47 -6.17
N GLN A 415 4.77 21.18 -7.11
CA GLN A 415 4.85 20.74 -8.50
C GLN A 415 5.73 19.50 -8.63
N GLN A 416 6.87 19.49 -7.92
CA GLN A 416 7.77 18.35 -7.87
C GLN A 416 7.08 17.15 -7.22
N ALA A 417 6.29 17.39 -6.17
CA ALA A 417 5.49 16.36 -5.53
C ALA A 417 4.41 15.80 -6.44
N ARG A 418 3.68 16.65 -7.18
CA ARG A 418 2.66 16.22 -8.15
C ARG A 418 3.26 15.37 -9.27
N THR A 419 4.51 15.61 -9.64
CA THR A 419 5.20 14.78 -10.63
C THR A 419 5.81 13.51 -10.01
N GLY A 420 6.26 13.58 -8.76
CA GLY A 420 7.14 12.58 -8.17
C GLY A 420 6.51 11.67 -7.11
N MET A 421 5.33 11.99 -6.60
CA MET A 421 4.70 11.28 -5.48
C MET A 421 3.30 10.72 -5.80
N VAL A 422 2.74 11.00 -6.98
CA VAL A 422 1.37 10.58 -7.38
C VAL A 422 1.17 9.07 -7.56
N SER A 423 2.24 8.28 -7.56
CA SER A 423 2.18 6.84 -7.78
C SER A 423 3.55 6.24 -7.48
N PHE A 424 3.61 4.99 -7.04
CA PHE A 424 4.90 4.31 -6.99
C PHE A 424 5.51 4.05 -8.39
N THR A 425 4.77 4.30 -9.48
CA THR A 425 5.33 4.32 -10.84
C THR A 425 6.24 5.52 -11.11
N VAL A 426 6.32 6.49 -10.20
CA VAL A 426 7.23 7.66 -10.28
C VAL A 426 8.13 7.77 -9.05
N THR A 427 8.15 6.72 -8.22
CA THR A 427 9.05 6.57 -7.07
C THR A 427 10.51 6.56 -7.52
N ASP A 428 11.45 6.81 -6.61
CA ASP A 428 12.88 6.77 -6.92
C ASP A 428 13.44 5.35 -6.96
N TYR A 429 12.93 4.47 -6.11
CA TYR A 429 13.12 3.03 -6.23
C TYR A 429 12.00 2.27 -5.49
N LEU A 430 11.67 1.10 -6.00
CA LEU A 430 10.97 0.06 -5.27
C LEU A 430 12.01 -0.86 -4.66
N TYR A 431 11.74 -1.38 -3.47
CA TYR A 431 12.58 -2.41 -2.88
C TYR A 431 11.74 -3.50 -2.23
N ILE A 432 12.33 -4.69 -2.19
CA ILE A 432 11.70 -5.90 -1.72
C ILE A 432 12.58 -6.51 -0.65
N ILE A 433 12.03 -6.69 0.54
CA ILE A 433 12.64 -7.42 1.64
C ILE A 433 12.07 -8.83 1.64
N SER A 434 12.91 -9.84 1.49
CA SER A 434 12.51 -11.25 1.26
C SER A 434 12.98 -12.15 2.41
N TYR A 435 12.10 -13.08 2.79
CA TYR A 435 12.23 -14.00 3.92
C TYR A 435 12.23 -15.45 3.41
N PRO A 436 13.41 -16.03 3.10
CA PRO A 436 13.48 -17.24 2.29
C PRO A 436 13.07 -18.53 3.02
N THR A 437 13.05 -18.50 4.36
CA THR A 437 12.69 -19.65 5.21
C THR A 437 11.28 -19.53 5.81
N TRP A 438 10.45 -18.61 5.30
CA TRP A 438 9.18 -18.22 5.93
C TRP A 438 8.21 -19.38 6.21
N SER A 439 7.89 -20.22 5.22
CA SER A 439 6.99 -21.39 5.33
C SER A 439 5.64 -21.12 6.03
N GLY A 440 5.14 -19.88 6.02
CA GLY A 440 3.88 -19.50 6.65
C GLY A 440 3.95 -19.14 8.13
N TYR A 441 5.15 -19.09 8.73
CA TYR A 441 5.34 -18.75 10.15
C TYR A 441 5.42 -17.24 10.40
N ARG A 442 5.39 -16.85 11.68
CA ARG A 442 5.52 -15.44 12.06
C ARG A 442 6.97 -14.97 11.87
N ILE A 443 7.15 -13.76 11.32
CA ILE A 443 8.46 -13.10 11.17
C ILE A 443 8.49 -11.71 11.81
N VAL A 444 9.71 -11.28 12.21
CA VAL A 444 10.01 -9.90 12.63
C VAL A 444 11.30 -9.44 11.94
N ASN A 445 11.28 -8.26 11.31
CA ASN A 445 12.45 -7.65 10.66
C ASN A 445 12.36 -6.11 10.70
N ASP A 446 13.51 -5.43 10.89
CA ASP A 446 13.52 -3.99 11.16
C ASP A 446 14.60 -3.25 10.36
N PRO A 447 14.33 -2.79 9.12
CA PRO A 447 15.22 -1.85 8.43
C PRO A 447 15.30 -0.48 9.13
N ALA A 448 16.37 0.26 8.83
CA ALA A 448 16.59 1.61 9.34
C ALA A 448 16.65 2.64 8.20
N TYR A 449 16.12 3.82 8.48
CA TYR A 449 16.18 4.99 7.61
C TYR A 449 16.84 6.14 8.36
N THR A 450 17.72 6.88 7.71
CA THR A 450 18.43 8.00 8.31
C THR A 450 18.28 9.24 7.44
N ALA A 451 17.69 10.28 8.00
CA ALA A 451 17.66 11.61 7.44
C ALA A 451 18.90 12.41 7.91
N TYR A 452 19.56 13.11 6.98
CA TYR A 452 20.64 14.04 7.29
C TYR A 452 20.07 15.46 7.29
N TYR A 453 19.93 16.06 8.46
CA TYR A 453 19.21 17.32 8.62
C TYR A 453 20.03 18.39 9.33
N GLN A 454 19.70 19.66 9.10
CA GLN A 454 20.26 20.78 9.82
C GLN A 454 19.35 21.15 11.00
N PRO A 455 19.82 21.00 12.24
CA PRO A 455 19.07 21.46 13.40
C PRO A 455 18.78 22.96 13.32
N ALA A 456 17.53 23.32 13.56
CA ALA A 456 17.06 24.70 13.67
C ALA A 456 16.72 25.01 15.14
N SER A 457 17.01 26.23 15.56
CA SER A 457 16.70 26.73 16.91
C SER A 457 15.21 27.01 17.13
N ASN A 458 14.42 27.10 16.05
CA ASN A 458 12.98 27.31 16.11
C ASN A 458 12.26 26.06 15.59
N LEU A 459 11.13 25.72 16.20
CA LEU A 459 10.18 24.78 15.60
C LEU A 459 9.70 25.36 14.26
N GLY A 460 9.98 24.68 13.17
CA GLY A 460 9.45 25.06 11.86
C GLY A 460 7.93 24.90 11.90
N PHE A 461 7.18 25.99 11.72
CA PHE A 461 5.73 25.93 11.74
C PHE A 461 5.19 25.41 10.41
N LEU A 462 4.46 24.30 10.45
CA LEU A 462 3.60 23.91 9.34
C LEU A 462 2.32 24.76 9.37
N THR A 463 2.01 25.42 8.26
CA THR A 463 0.73 26.13 8.13
C THR A 463 -0.31 25.13 7.66
N ALA A 464 -1.01 24.53 8.62
CA ALA A 464 -1.77 23.31 8.46
C ALA A 464 -3.18 23.43 7.83
N ILE A 465 -3.53 24.58 7.26
CA ILE A 465 -4.92 24.86 6.87
C ILE A 465 -5.42 24.00 5.70
N PHE A 466 -4.56 23.32 4.93
CA PHE A 466 -4.99 22.67 3.68
C PHE A 466 -4.57 21.18 3.50
N ILE A 467 -3.94 20.54 4.50
CA ILE A 467 -3.43 19.14 4.43
C ILE A 467 -4.51 18.11 4.04
N ALA A 468 -5.78 18.35 4.38
CA ALA A 468 -6.81 17.34 4.23
C ALA A 468 -7.74 17.50 3.02
N VAL A 469 -7.49 18.53 2.21
CA VAL A 469 -8.32 18.98 1.07
C VAL A 469 -8.27 18.07 -0.13
N ALA A 470 -7.09 17.59 -0.46
CA ALA A 470 -6.86 17.00 -1.76
C ALA A 470 -6.72 15.46 -1.64
N VAL A 471 -6.35 14.98 -0.46
CA VAL A 471 -6.46 13.57 -0.07
C VAL A 471 -7.94 13.11 -0.07
N SER A 472 -8.88 14.05 0.16
CA SER A 472 -10.31 13.93 -0.06
C SER A 472 -10.75 13.30 -1.38
N ALA A 473 -10.24 13.85 -2.47
CA ALA A 473 -10.75 13.60 -3.80
C ALA A 473 -10.17 12.27 -4.32
N GLY A 474 -8.97 11.92 -3.86
CA GLY A 474 -8.32 10.64 -4.09
C GLY A 474 -8.98 9.51 -3.30
N ILE A 475 -8.98 9.57 -1.96
CA ILE A 475 -9.55 8.50 -1.12
C ILE A 475 -11.07 8.45 -1.31
N GLY A 476 -11.73 9.60 -1.26
CA GLY A 476 -13.15 9.73 -1.53
C GLY A 476 -13.55 9.28 -2.92
N GLY A 477 -12.82 9.69 -3.95
CA GLY A 477 -13.07 9.27 -5.34
C GLY A 477 -12.80 7.78 -5.57
N VAL A 478 -11.74 7.21 -4.99
CA VAL A 478 -11.38 5.78 -5.16
C VAL A 478 -12.35 4.87 -4.43
N PHE A 479 -12.66 5.17 -3.17
CA PHE A 479 -13.63 4.40 -2.41
C PHE A 479 -15.06 4.66 -2.88
N ALA A 480 -15.46 5.91 -3.15
CA ALA A 480 -16.76 6.16 -3.79
C ALA A 480 -16.82 5.59 -5.21
N PHE A 481 -15.73 5.45 -5.98
CA PHE A 481 -15.75 4.71 -7.26
C PHE A 481 -15.92 3.21 -7.06
N LEU A 482 -15.20 2.62 -6.10
CA LEU A 482 -15.41 1.24 -5.64
C LEU A 482 -16.88 1.00 -5.25
N PHE A 483 -17.51 1.98 -4.61
CA PHE A 483 -18.90 1.92 -4.17
C PHE A 483 -19.95 2.39 -5.21
N ARG A 484 -19.63 3.29 -6.14
CA ARG A 484 -20.57 3.88 -7.14
C ARG A 484 -20.69 3.00 -8.38
N ARG A 485 -19.65 2.22 -8.71
CA ARG A 485 -19.73 1.16 -9.72
C ARG A 485 -20.68 0.01 -9.34
N ARG A 486 -21.19 0.01 -8.10
CA ARG A 486 -22.34 -0.82 -7.66
C ARG A 486 -23.64 -0.48 -8.39
N ARG A 487 -23.86 0.79 -8.78
CA ARG A 487 -25.17 1.23 -9.31
C ARG A 487 -25.40 0.92 -10.78
N THR A 488 -24.35 0.84 -11.61
CA THR A 488 -24.53 0.61 -13.06
C THR A 488 -24.75 -0.86 -13.44
N THR A 489 -24.66 -1.78 -12.48
CA THR A 489 -24.87 -3.23 -12.70
C THR A 489 -26.08 -3.81 -11.96
N GLY A 490 -26.82 -2.97 -11.23
CA GLY A 490 -28.11 -3.33 -10.65
C GLY A 490 -29.20 -2.45 -11.24
N MET A 491 -30.29 -3.08 -11.71
CA MET A 491 -31.50 -2.50 -12.31
C MET A 491 -31.50 -2.41 -13.85
N ALA A 492 -31.72 -3.56 -14.48
CA ALA A 492 -32.77 -3.65 -15.50
C ALA A 492 -33.80 -4.66 -15.01
N MET A 493 -34.67 -4.24 -14.08
CA MET A 493 -35.94 -4.94 -13.87
C MET A 493 -36.83 -4.58 -15.06
N THR A 494 -37.16 -5.59 -15.84
CA THR A 494 -38.11 -5.58 -16.95
C THR A 494 -39.45 -4.99 -16.52
N GLY A 495 -39.71 -3.75 -16.94
CA GLY A 495 -41.04 -3.18 -17.01
C GLY A 495 -41.61 -3.41 -18.42
N THR A 496 -42.80 -3.97 -18.46
CA THR A 496 -43.55 -4.40 -19.64
C THR A 496 -43.94 -3.25 -20.59
N THR A 497 -44.18 -3.66 -21.82
CA THR A 497 -44.50 -2.93 -23.06
C THR A 497 -45.65 -1.91 -23.02
N GLY A 498 -45.48 -0.77 -23.71
CA GLY A 498 -46.54 0.16 -24.16
C GLY A 498 -45.95 1.32 -24.98
N PRO A 499 -46.64 1.84 -26.03
CA PRO A 499 -46.00 2.37 -27.24
C PRO A 499 -45.57 3.84 -27.20
N ALA A 500 -44.52 4.14 -27.97
CA ALA A 500 -43.98 5.48 -28.21
C ALA A 500 -44.96 6.38 -29.01
N PRO A 501 -44.83 7.70 -28.83
CA PRO A 501 -44.84 8.55 -30.02
C PRO A 501 -43.80 9.68 -30.01
N ASN A 502 -43.35 9.98 -31.23
CA ASN A 502 -42.84 11.26 -31.74
C ASN A 502 -41.36 11.60 -31.56
N GLN A 503 -40.60 11.21 -32.60
CA GLN A 503 -39.36 11.84 -33.03
C GLN A 503 -39.67 12.91 -34.10
N PRO A 504 -39.01 14.08 -34.05
CA PRO A 504 -38.77 14.90 -35.25
C PRO A 504 -37.24 15.20 -35.41
N PRO A 505 -36.77 15.71 -36.56
CA PRO A 505 -35.80 15.01 -37.39
C PRO A 505 -34.38 15.60 -37.37
N GLY A 506 -33.38 14.83 -37.85
CA GLY A 506 -32.11 15.38 -38.36
C GLY A 506 -32.35 16.23 -39.63
N PRO A 507 -31.34 16.91 -40.23
CA PRO A 507 -30.01 16.41 -40.59
C PRO A 507 -28.90 17.47 -40.32
N VAL A 508 -27.60 17.30 -40.63
CA VAL A 508 -26.96 17.48 -41.95
C VAL A 508 -25.53 16.92 -41.91
N THR A 509 -25.18 16.13 -42.92
CA THR A 509 -23.86 15.57 -43.23
C THR A 509 -22.98 16.56 -44.00
N GLY A 510 -21.70 16.65 -43.64
CA GLY A 510 -20.62 17.30 -44.42
C GLY A 510 -19.47 16.31 -44.72
N PRO A 511 -18.60 16.59 -45.72
CA PRO A 511 -17.86 15.60 -46.49
C PRO A 511 -16.55 15.11 -45.83
N PRO A 512 -15.95 13.99 -46.30
CA PRO A 512 -14.84 13.32 -45.64
C PRO A 512 -13.49 13.96 -45.99
N GLY A 513 -12.69 14.25 -44.95
CA GLY A 513 -11.27 14.62 -45.04
C GLY A 513 -10.34 13.54 -44.46
N PRO A 514 -9.05 13.54 -44.83
CA PRO A 514 -8.25 12.32 -45.00
C PRO A 514 -7.71 11.69 -43.71
N LEU A 515 -7.45 10.39 -43.81
CA LEU A 515 -6.88 9.49 -42.82
C LEU A 515 -5.55 10.00 -42.23
N GLU A 516 -5.57 10.37 -40.95
CA GLU A 516 -4.38 10.46 -40.10
C GLU A 516 -4.41 9.35 -39.05
N TRP A 517 -3.33 8.57 -39.00
CA TRP A 517 -3.11 7.48 -38.06
C TRP A 517 -2.81 8.06 -36.67
N SER A 518 -3.84 8.22 -35.83
CA SER A 518 -3.66 8.57 -34.42
C SER A 518 -3.48 7.33 -33.55
N ASN A 519 -2.34 7.27 -32.85
CA ASN A 519 -2.06 6.40 -31.72
C ASN A 519 -3.21 6.44 -30.69
N TYR A 520 -3.94 5.33 -30.57
CA TYR A 520 -5.02 5.18 -29.60
C TYR A 520 -4.42 4.85 -28.21
N ASN A 521 -4.26 5.85 -27.37
CA ASN A 521 -4.01 5.69 -25.93
C ASN A 521 -5.37 5.59 -25.20
N PRO A 522 -5.81 4.40 -24.72
CA PRO A 522 -7.15 4.22 -24.15
C PRO A 522 -7.29 4.71 -22.70
N PHE A 523 -6.37 5.55 -22.21
CA PHE A 523 -6.36 6.04 -20.83
C PHE A 523 -6.28 7.58 -20.72
N SER A 524 -6.99 8.31 -21.58
CA SER A 524 -7.26 9.73 -21.32
C SER A 524 -8.48 9.86 -20.39
N PHE A 525 -8.20 10.16 -19.12
CA PHE A 525 -9.18 10.76 -18.20
C PHE A 525 -9.12 12.29 -18.31
N PRO A 526 -10.20 13.01 -18.02
CA PRO A 526 -10.23 14.46 -18.16
C PRO A 526 -9.21 15.08 -17.22
N THR A 527 -8.37 15.94 -17.77
CA THR A 527 -7.62 16.94 -17.00
C THR A 527 -8.64 17.80 -16.26
N PHE A 528 -8.70 17.64 -14.94
CA PHE A 528 -9.42 18.59 -14.09
C PHE A 528 -8.61 19.88 -14.06
N ARG A 529 -9.20 20.95 -14.63
CA ARG A 529 -8.81 22.33 -14.32
C ARG A 529 -9.28 22.68 -12.92
#